data_AF-A0A2N2J7H9-F1
#
_entry.id   AF-A0A2N2J7H9-F1
#
_cell.length_a   1.000
_cell.length_b   1.000
_cell.length_c   1.000
_cell.angle_alpha   90.00
_cell.angle_beta   90.00
_cell.angle_gamma   90.00
#
_symmetry.space_group_name_H-M   'P 1'
#
loop_
_entity.id
_entity.type
_entity.pdbx_description
1 polymer ?
#
loop_
_entity_poly.entity_id
_entity_poly.type
_entity_poly.pdbx_seq_one_letter_code
_entity_poly.pdbx_strand_id
1 'polypeptide(L)'
;MINMTSKSWKSKQFDVIGNDHLSWMTSADELLAVARTLKRQREATNVSDIKNGDLFPDEGRGGAVERMLQGFAVECLLKGLWVKKGHKIVSRGKHLGIPGFKGLHDLPKLAKAVGFSITDEQKDLLKRLTFFVKVAGRYPIPTREGDGSGVLWKSPADDQVLKKIVTEMMGKLTA
;
A
#
# COMPACT_ATOMS: atom_id res chain seq x y z
N MET A 1 10.51 -36.64 22.21
CA MET A 1 9.36 -35.73 21.99
C MET A 1 9.72 -34.36 22.54
N ILE A 2 9.88 -33.35 21.68
CA ILE A 2 10.19 -31.98 22.13
C ILE A 2 8.88 -31.29 22.49
N ASN A 3 8.70 -30.97 23.77
CA ASN A 3 7.52 -30.29 24.29
C ASN A 3 7.60 -28.80 23.93
N MET A 4 6.93 -28.38 22.85
CA MET A 4 6.88 -26.98 22.41
C MET A 4 5.72 -26.25 23.08
N THR A 5 6.01 -25.15 23.78
CA THR A 5 5.01 -24.32 24.45
C THR A 5 4.17 -23.49 23.45
N SER A 6 2.94 -23.10 23.80
CA SER A 6 2.04 -22.30 22.95
C SER A 6 2.65 -20.98 22.46
N LYS A 7 3.50 -20.35 23.26
CA LYS A 7 4.26 -19.14 22.90
C LYS A 7 5.29 -19.39 21.79
N SER A 8 5.92 -20.57 21.79
CA SER A 8 6.88 -20.97 20.76
C SER A 8 6.20 -21.27 19.42
N TRP A 9 4.97 -21.79 19.44
CA TRP A 9 4.17 -22.02 18.23
C TRP A 9 3.73 -20.71 17.57
N LYS A 10 3.20 -19.75 18.34
CA LYS A 10 2.81 -18.42 17.83
C LYS A 10 3.99 -17.69 17.19
N SER A 11 5.17 -17.77 17.81
CA SER A 11 6.38 -17.16 17.25
C SER A 11 6.81 -17.81 15.93
N LYS A 12 6.69 -19.15 15.79
CA LYS A 12 7.02 -19.83 14.53
C LYS A 12 6.04 -19.46 13.42
N GLN A 13 4.74 -19.39 13.72
CA GLN A 13 3.75 -18.97 12.74
C GLN A 13 3.96 -17.53 12.28
N PHE A 14 4.31 -16.62 13.20
CA PHE A 14 4.63 -15.24 12.87
C PHE A 14 5.81 -15.16 11.89
N ASP A 15 6.87 -15.95 12.13
CA ASP A 15 8.03 -16.05 11.23
C ASP A 15 7.66 -16.66 9.87
N VAL A 16 6.80 -17.68 9.85
CA VAL A 16 6.35 -18.33 8.60
C VAL A 16 5.53 -17.36 7.75
N ILE A 17 4.50 -16.74 8.33
CA ILE A 17 3.61 -15.81 7.61
C ILE A 17 4.39 -14.57 7.14
N GLY A 18 5.18 -13.96 8.01
CA GLY A 18 5.92 -12.74 7.67
C GLY A 18 7.01 -12.95 6.62
N ASN A 19 7.48 -14.20 6.43
CA ASN A 19 8.45 -14.57 5.41
C ASN A 19 7.84 -15.45 4.31
N ASP A 20 6.51 -15.43 4.14
CA ASP A 20 5.83 -15.98 2.99
C ASP A 20 5.43 -14.85 2.03
N HIS A 21 6.00 -14.84 0.84
CA HIS A 21 5.73 -13.81 -0.17
C HIS A 21 4.28 -13.85 -0.68
N LEU A 22 3.63 -15.02 -0.65
CA LEU A 22 2.23 -15.15 -1.08
C LEU A 22 1.29 -14.50 -0.07
N SER A 23 1.55 -14.63 1.23
CA SER A 23 0.80 -13.91 2.28
C SER A 23 0.81 -12.38 2.08
N TRP A 24 1.95 -11.81 1.67
CA TRP A 24 2.04 -10.39 1.31
C TRP A 24 1.26 -10.05 0.04
N MET A 25 1.29 -10.94 -0.97
CA MET A 25 0.52 -10.77 -2.21
C MET A 25 -1.00 -10.82 -1.95
N THR A 26 -1.47 -11.76 -1.14
CA THR A 26 -2.88 -11.88 -0.74
C THR A 26 -3.35 -10.63 -0.02
N SER A 27 -2.56 -10.13 0.95
CA SER A 27 -2.86 -8.87 1.64
C SER A 27 -2.98 -7.69 0.66
N ALA A 28 -2.12 -7.63 -0.36
CA ALA A 28 -2.20 -6.59 -1.39
C ALA A 28 -3.47 -6.69 -2.24
N ASP A 29 -3.87 -7.90 -2.63
CA ASP A 29 -5.09 -8.10 -3.42
C ASP A 29 -6.35 -7.72 -2.65
N GLU A 30 -6.44 -8.06 -1.37
CA GLU A 30 -7.55 -7.65 -0.49
C GLU A 30 -7.65 -6.13 -0.39
N LEU A 31 -6.53 -5.44 -0.17
CA LEU A 31 -6.48 -3.97 -0.12
C LEU A 31 -6.95 -3.34 -1.45
N LEU A 32 -6.51 -3.90 -2.58
CA LEU A 32 -6.93 -3.44 -3.91
C LEU A 32 -8.42 -3.74 -4.16
N ALA A 33 -8.95 -4.85 -3.67
CA ALA A 33 -10.37 -5.19 -3.78
C ALA A 33 -11.26 -4.18 -3.04
N VAL A 34 -10.87 -3.80 -1.82
CA VAL A 34 -11.58 -2.76 -1.05
C VAL A 34 -11.43 -1.40 -1.73
N ALA A 35 -10.23 -1.04 -2.20
CA ALA A 35 -10.01 0.22 -2.93
C ALA A 35 -10.90 0.31 -4.19
N ARG A 36 -11.05 -0.79 -4.96
CA ARG A 36 -11.97 -0.83 -6.11
C ARG A 36 -13.43 -0.58 -5.72
N THR A 37 -13.85 -1.03 -4.54
CA THR A 37 -15.21 -0.81 -4.04
C THR A 37 -15.44 0.66 -3.70
N LEU A 38 -14.52 1.28 -2.98
CA LEU A 38 -14.57 2.73 -2.68
C LEU A 38 -14.54 3.58 -3.95
N LYS A 39 -13.71 3.19 -4.93
CA LYS A 39 -13.66 3.86 -6.23
C LYS A 39 -15.01 3.86 -6.93
N ARG A 40 -15.67 2.70 -7.02
CA ARG A 40 -16.99 2.58 -7.64
C ARG A 40 -18.05 3.44 -6.95
N GLN A 41 -18.06 3.45 -5.61
CA GLN A 41 -18.97 4.29 -4.83
C GLN A 41 -18.76 5.78 -5.11
N ARG A 42 -17.49 6.21 -5.12
CA ARG A 42 -17.10 7.58 -5.42
C ARG A 42 -17.48 7.99 -6.85
N GLU A 43 -17.25 7.11 -7.83
CA GLU A 43 -17.56 7.38 -9.24
C GLU A 43 -19.06 7.32 -9.55
N ALA A 44 -19.83 6.56 -8.78
CA ALA A 44 -21.29 6.56 -8.86
C ALA A 44 -21.94 7.79 -8.21
N THR A 45 -21.19 8.54 -7.40
CA THR A 45 -21.71 9.76 -6.75
C THR A 45 -21.86 10.86 -7.78
N ASN A 46 -23.09 11.24 -8.10
CA ASN A 46 -23.35 12.33 -9.02
C ASN A 46 -23.22 13.69 -8.32
N VAL A 47 -22.03 14.29 -8.42
CA VAL A 47 -21.73 15.56 -7.76
C VAL A 47 -22.60 16.70 -8.30
N SER A 48 -23.11 16.63 -9.54
CA SER A 48 -23.98 17.67 -10.09
C SER A 48 -25.38 17.72 -9.47
N ASP A 49 -25.78 16.67 -8.75
CA ASP A 49 -27.09 16.61 -8.09
C ASP A 49 -27.06 17.23 -6.67
N ILE A 50 -25.87 17.59 -6.18
CA ILE A 50 -25.66 18.14 -4.85
C ILE A 50 -25.98 19.65 -4.88
N LYS A 51 -26.98 20.09 -4.11
CA LYS A 51 -27.35 21.51 -4.02
C LYS A 51 -26.54 22.22 -2.94
N ASN A 52 -26.49 23.55 -3.03
CA ASN A 52 -25.89 24.38 -1.99
C ASN A 52 -26.58 24.12 -0.64
N GLY A 53 -25.80 23.72 0.37
CA GLY A 53 -26.27 23.40 1.70
C GLY A 53 -26.51 21.90 1.95
N ASP A 54 -26.52 21.07 0.91
CA ASP A 54 -26.61 19.63 1.07
C ASP A 54 -25.30 19.06 1.65
N LEU A 55 -25.43 18.01 2.47
CA LEU A 55 -24.28 17.22 2.88
C LEU A 55 -23.72 16.47 1.66
N PHE A 56 -22.40 16.46 1.53
CA PHE A 56 -21.75 15.65 0.51
C PHE A 56 -22.03 14.16 0.79
N PRO A 57 -22.49 13.34 -0.19
CA PRO A 57 -22.81 11.93 0.04
C PRO A 57 -21.63 11.15 0.61
N ASP A 58 -21.89 10.23 1.54
CA ASP A 58 -20.85 9.44 2.21
C ASP A 58 -20.05 8.59 1.21
N GLU A 59 -20.71 8.10 0.16
CA GLU A 59 -20.14 7.33 -0.95
C GLU A 59 -19.02 8.10 -1.68
N GLY A 60 -19.14 9.44 -1.73
CA GLY A 60 -18.14 10.30 -2.37
C GLY A 60 -16.91 10.58 -1.49
N ARG A 61 -17.01 10.39 -0.16
CA ARG A 61 -15.99 10.83 0.82
C ARG A 61 -14.76 9.92 0.90
N GLY A 62 -14.83 8.72 0.34
CA GLY A 62 -13.81 7.67 0.48
C GLY A 62 -12.51 7.87 -0.32
N GLY A 63 -12.37 8.95 -1.09
CA GLY A 63 -11.29 9.10 -2.06
C GLY A 63 -9.87 9.03 -1.48
N ALA A 64 -9.59 9.69 -0.35
CA ALA A 64 -8.25 9.66 0.22
C ALA A 64 -7.91 8.28 0.82
N VAL A 65 -8.92 7.62 1.41
CA VAL A 65 -8.82 6.26 1.95
C VAL A 65 -8.60 5.24 0.84
N GLU A 66 -9.32 5.35 -0.28
CA GLU A 66 -9.10 4.55 -1.50
C GLU A 66 -7.61 4.55 -1.90
N ARG A 67 -7.02 5.74 -2.01
CA ARG A 67 -5.63 5.93 -2.45
C ARG A 67 -4.62 5.45 -1.39
N MET A 68 -4.94 5.60 -0.11
CA MET A 68 -4.16 5.02 0.98
C MET A 68 -4.11 3.49 0.87
N LEU A 69 -5.25 2.83 0.63
CA LEU A 69 -5.31 1.38 0.47
C LEU A 69 -4.50 0.91 -0.75
N GLN A 70 -4.56 1.65 -1.87
CA GLN A 70 -3.71 1.40 -3.04
C GLN A 70 -2.21 1.52 -2.69
N GLY A 71 -1.82 2.53 -1.91
CA GLY A 71 -0.45 2.69 -1.44
C GLY A 71 0.02 1.56 -0.52
N PHE A 72 -0.84 1.10 0.40
CA PHE A 72 -0.54 -0.06 1.25
C PHE A 72 -0.44 -1.35 0.45
N ALA A 73 -1.26 -1.53 -0.59
CA ALA A 73 -1.15 -2.68 -1.48
C ALA A 73 0.21 -2.71 -2.18
N VAL A 74 0.66 -1.56 -2.72
CA VAL A 74 2.00 -1.44 -3.30
C VAL A 74 3.09 -1.75 -2.27
N GLU A 75 2.98 -1.24 -1.04
CA GLU A 75 3.92 -1.55 0.03
C GLU A 75 3.99 -3.06 0.33
N CYS A 76 2.83 -3.74 0.36
CA CYS A 76 2.75 -5.19 0.55
C CYS A 76 3.41 -5.96 -0.61
N LEU A 77 3.15 -5.58 -1.86
CA LEU A 77 3.78 -6.20 -3.02
C LEU A 77 5.31 -6.05 -3.00
N LEU A 78 5.82 -4.86 -2.66
CA LEU A 78 7.26 -4.62 -2.55
C LEU A 78 7.90 -5.47 -1.42
N LYS A 79 7.23 -5.60 -0.28
CA LYS A 79 7.66 -6.51 0.81
C LYS A 79 7.61 -7.98 0.39
N GLY A 80 6.58 -8.38 -0.37
CA GLY A 80 6.51 -9.70 -0.98
C GLY A 80 7.71 -9.97 -1.88
N LEU A 81 8.09 -9.01 -2.74
CA LEU A 81 9.26 -9.15 -3.63
C LEU A 81 10.56 -9.30 -2.85
N TRP A 82 10.71 -8.56 -1.74
CA TRP A 82 11.85 -8.71 -0.84
C TRP A 82 11.94 -10.13 -0.27
N VAL A 83 10.82 -10.64 0.26
CA VAL A 83 10.73 -11.99 0.81
C VAL A 83 10.99 -13.07 -0.25
N LYS A 84 10.43 -12.89 -1.46
CA LYS A 84 10.63 -13.82 -2.59
C LYS A 84 12.09 -13.93 -3.01
N LYS A 85 12.89 -12.87 -2.84
CA LYS A 85 14.34 -12.90 -3.06
C LYS A 85 15.13 -13.67 -1.98
N GLY A 86 14.45 -14.31 -1.04
CA GLY A 86 15.06 -15.09 0.04
C GLY A 86 15.45 -14.25 1.27
N HIS A 87 15.11 -12.95 1.27
CA HIS A 87 15.33 -12.11 2.43
C HIS A 87 14.25 -12.33 3.50
N LYS A 88 14.55 -11.98 4.75
CA LYS A 88 13.61 -12.08 5.87
C LYS A 88 13.10 -10.71 6.28
N ILE A 89 11.79 -10.61 6.54
CA ILE A 89 11.16 -9.45 7.20
C ILE A 89 10.89 -9.76 8.68
N VAL A 90 10.77 -11.03 9.03
CA VAL A 90 10.52 -11.49 10.40
C VAL A 90 11.58 -12.49 10.83
N SER A 91 12.02 -12.42 12.09
CA SER A 91 12.91 -13.42 12.68
C SER A 91 12.71 -13.51 14.18
N ARG A 92 12.57 -14.72 14.70
CA ARG A 92 12.41 -15.02 16.14
C ARG A 92 11.26 -14.24 16.78
N GLY A 93 10.12 -14.19 16.09
CA GLY A 93 8.91 -13.52 16.55
C GLY A 93 8.99 -11.99 16.47
N LYS A 94 9.99 -11.42 15.78
CA LYS A 94 10.18 -9.97 15.66
C LYS A 94 10.16 -9.52 14.21
N HIS A 95 9.41 -8.45 13.93
CA HIS A 95 9.43 -7.78 12.64
C HIS A 95 10.71 -6.95 12.51
N LEU A 96 11.63 -7.40 11.66
CA LEU A 96 12.90 -6.73 11.36
C LEU A 96 12.70 -5.54 10.40
N GLY A 97 11.71 -5.64 9.52
CA GLY A 97 11.54 -4.72 8.39
C GLY A 97 12.61 -4.91 7.31
N ILE A 98 12.67 -3.98 6.38
CA ILE A 98 13.67 -3.97 5.30
C ILE A 98 14.84 -3.09 5.75
N PRO A 99 16.10 -3.57 5.74
CA PRO A 99 17.27 -2.78 6.12
C PRO A 99 17.33 -1.44 5.38
N GLY A 100 17.65 -0.35 6.09
CA GLY A 100 17.65 1.00 5.53
C GLY A 100 16.26 1.59 5.27
N PHE A 101 15.18 0.85 5.53
CA PHE A 101 13.80 1.27 5.33
C PHE A 101 12.98 1.07 6.62
N LYS A 102 13.25 1.89 7.64
CA LYS A 102 12.51 1.87 8.91
C LYS A 102 11.49 3.01 8.97
N GLY A 103 10.20 2.68 8.96
CA GLY A 103 9.11 3.60 9.36
C GLY A 103 8.80 4.77 8.42
N LEU A 104 9.28 4.73 7.16
CA LEU A 104 9.15 5.90 6.27
C LEU A 104 7.95 5.86 5.32
N HIS A 105 7.32 4.70 5.11
CA HIS A 105 6.23 4.49 4.13
C HIS A 105 6.50 5.15 2.75
N ASP A 106 7.79 5.33 2.42
CA ASP A 106 8.27 6.02 1.23
C ASP A 106 8.42 5.00 0.11
N LEU A 107 7.38 4.89 -0.71
CA LEU A 107 7.26 3.84 -1.72
C LEU A 107 8.40 3.88 -2.77
N PRO A 108 8.85 5.05 -3.27
CA PRO A 108 10.02 5.11 -4.15
C PRO A 108 11.30 4.57 -3.51
N LYS A 109 11.57 4.93 -2.24
CA LYS A 109 12.74 4.40 -1.51
C LYS A 109 12.62 2.90 -1.26
N LEU A 110 11.41 2.43 -0.97
CA LEU A 110 11.15 1.00 -0.80
C LEU A 110 11.41 0.23 -2.10
N ALA A 111 10.89 0.70 -3.24
CA ALA A 111 11.13 0.11 -4.55
C ALA A 111 12.62 -0.02 -4.85
N LYS A 112 13.39 1.05 -4.57
CA LYS A 112 14.86 1.02 -4.67
C LYS A 112 15.48 -0.01 -3.73
N ALA A 113 15.09 -0.04 -2.45
CA ALA A 113 15.65 -0.95 -1.46
C ALA A 113 15.40 -2.43 -1.81
N VAL A 114 14.26 -2.74 -2.41
CA VAL A 114 13.96 -4.11 -2.86
C VAL A 114 14.53 -4.42 -4.24
N GLY A 115 15.21 -3.48 -4.89
CA GLY A 115 15.75 -3.64 -6.24
C GLY A 115 14.66 -3.86 -7.29
N PHE A 116 13.55 -3.13 -7.19
CA PHE A 116 12.49 -3.06 -8.21
C PHE A 116 12.68 -1.77 -9.02
N SER A 117 12.94 -1.93 -10.32
CA SER A 117 13.11 -0.80 -11.23
C SER A 117 11.77 -0.11 -11.48
N ILE A 118 11.76 1.22 -11.37
CA ILE A 118 10.59 2.05 -11.63
C ILE A 118 10.92 3.11 -12.67
N THR A 119 9.97 3.42 -13.55
CA THR A 119 10.04 4.57 -14.46
C THR A 119 9.84 5.88 -13.70
N ASP A 120 10.16 7.02 -14.32
CA ASP A 120 9.90 8.34 -13.70
C ASP A 120 8.41 8.57 -13.46
N GLU A 121 7.55 8.10 -14.37
CA GLU A 121 6.09 8.14 -14.22
C GLU A 121 5.61 7.33 -13.00
N GLN A 122 6.11 6.10 -12.85
CA GLN A 122 5.83 5.26 -11.68
C GLN A 122 6.35 5.91 -10.39
N LYS A 123 7.56 6.47 -10.43
CA LYS A 123 8.15 7.17 -9.29
C LYS A 123 7.29 8.34 -8.83
N ASP A 124 6.75 9.11 -9.76
CA ASP A 124 5.86 10.22 -9.44
C ASP A 124 4.52 9.75 -8.87
N LEU A 125 3.93 8.67 -9.40
CA LEU A 125 2.76 8.03 -8.78
C LEU A 125 3.08 7.58 -7.34
N LEU A 126 4.21 6.90 -7.14
CA LEU A 126 4.62 6.38 -5.83
C LEU A 126 4.84 7.48 -4.79
N LYS A 127 5.32 8.67 -5.21
CA LYS A 127 5.37 9.85 -4.32
C LYS A 127 3.97 10.30 -3.88
N ARG A 128 3.00 10.32 -4.80
CA ARG A 128 1.61 10.67 -4.45
C ARG A 128 1.00 9.65 -3.50
N LEU A 129 1.15 8.36 -3.78
CA LEU A 129 0.67 7.28 -2.90
C LEU A 129 1.34 7.32 -1.52
N THR A 130 2.64 7.65 -1.46
CA THR A 130 3.36 7.86 -0.19
C THR A 130 2.68 8.93 0.66
N PHE A 131 2.22 10.03 0.06
CA PHE A 131 1.50 11.06 0.78
C PHE A 131 0.16 10.58 1.33
N PHE A 132 -0.63 9.82 0.56
CA PHE A 132 -1.88 9.23 1.06
C PHE A 132 -1.65 8.25 2.21
N VAL A 133 -0.63 7.39 2.09
CA VAL A 133 -0.25 6.44 3.15
C VAL A 133 0.17 7.16 4.42
N LYS A 134 0.99 8.20 4.31
CA LYS A 134 1.51 8.92 5.48
C LYS A 134 0.49 9.85 6.11
N VAL A 135 -0.29 10.56 5.30
CA VAL A 135 -1.06 11.75 5.73
C VAL A 135 -2.52 11.65 5.31
N ALA A 136 -2.85 11.96 4.05
CA ALA A 136 -4.20 12.32 3.65
C ALA A 136 -5.24 11.19 3.79
N GLY A 137 -4.83 9.93 3.86
CA GLY A 137 -5.73 8.82 4.15
C GLY A 137 -6.23 8.77 5.60
N ARG A 138 -5.59 9.50 6.53
CA ARG A 138 -5.83 9.41 7.98
C ARG A 138 -6.01 10.77 8.65
N TYR A 139 -5.31 11.79 8.16
CA TYR A 139 -5.24 13.11 8.78
C TYR A 139 -5.45 14.20 7.74
N PRO A 140 -6.15 15.29 8.08
CA PRO A 140 -6.39 16.41 7.16
C PRO A 140 -5.13 17.22 6.87
N ILE A 141 -4.11 17.14 7.73
CA ILE A 141 -2.87 17.89 7.63
C ILE A 141 -1.66 16.99 7.94
N PRO A 142 -0.49 17.30 7.35
CA PRO A 142 0.76 16.66 7.74
C PRO A 142 1.24 17.12 9.11
N THR A 143 2.19 16.37 9.68
CA THR A 143 2.84 16.71 10.96
C THR A 143 3.76 17.93 10.87
N ARG A 144 4.13 18.36 9.66
CA ARG A 144 4.97 19.53 9.40
C ARG A 144 4.42 20.32 8.22
N GLU A 145 4.49 21.63 8.32
CA GLU A 145 4.16 22.52 7.21
C GLU A 145 5.05 22.23 5.99
N GLY A 146 4.46 22.21 4.79
CA GLY A 146 5.17 21.86 3.54
C GLY A 146 5.20 20.36 3.20
N ASP A 147 4.94 19.45 4.15
CA ASP A 147 4.87 18.01 3.90
C ASP A 147 3.53 17.62 3.21
N GLY A 148 3.25 18.12 2.00
CA GLY A 148 2.01 17.75 1.31
C GLY A 148 1.50 18.70 0.22
N SER A 149 2.20 19.79 -0.06
CA SER A 149 1.80 20.73 -1.11
C SER A 149 1.80 20.04 -2.48
N GLY A 150 0.66 20.04 -3.17
CA GLY A 150 0.56 19.68 -4.60
C GLY A 150 0.23 18.22 -4.93
N VAL A 151 -0.25 17.41 -3.99
CA VAL A 151 -0.63 16.02 -4.28
C VAL A 151 -2.08 15.93 -4.78
N LEU A 152 -2.29 16.30 -6.04
CA LEU A 152 -3.52 15.98 -6.75
C LEU A 152 -3.39 14.62 -7.43
N TRP A 153 -4.38 13.77 -7.23
CA TRP A 153 -4.52 12.52 -7.99
C TRP A 153 -4.92 12.84 -9.44
N LYS A 154 -4.18 12.30 -10.41
CA LYS A 154 -4.36 12.57 -11.83
C LYS A 154 -5.14 11.45 -12.51
N SER A 155 -6.46 11.41 -12.32
CA SER A 155 -7.30 10.44 -13.02
C SER A 155 -7.48 10.82 -14.51
N PRO A 156 -7.46 9.87 -15.47
CA PRO A 156 -7.27 8.42 -15.32
C PRO A 156 -5.80 7.97 -15.40
N ALA A 157 -4.85 8.88 -15.65
CA ALA A 157 -3.44 8.54 -15.85
C ALA A 157 -2.85 7.75 -14.67
N ASP A 158 -3.06 8.23 -13.44
CA ASP A 158 -2.56 7.57 -12.22
C ASP A 158 -3.16 6.16 -12.04
N ASP A 159 -4.41 5.94 -12.46
CA ASP A 159 -5.05 4.62 -12.41
C ASP A 159 -4.37 3.63 -13.37
N GLN A 160 -4.00 4.09 -14.56
CA GLN A 160 -3.33 3.26 -15.57
C GLN A 160 -1.92 2.89 -15.11
N VAL A 161 -1.17 3.85 -14.56
CA VAL A 161 0.18 3.63 -14.03
C VAL A 161 0.12 2.68 -12.82
N LEU A 162 -0.86 2.85 -11.94
CA LEU A 162 -1.08 1.95 -10.80
C LEU A 162 -1.38 0.52 -11.27
N LYS A 163 -2.29 0.36 -12.23
CA LYS A 163 -2.60 -0.96 -12.81
C LYS A 163 -1.34 -1.63 -13.36
N LYS A 164 -0.54 -0.89 -14.14
CA LYS A 164 0.69 -1.40 -14.75
C LYS A 164 1.70 -1.89 -13.69
N ILE A 165 2.01 -1.07 -12.70
CA ILE A 165 3.01 -1.43 -11.67
C ILE A 165 2.52 -2.57 -10.79
N VAL A 166 1.22 -2.62 -10.45
CA VAL A 166 0.63 -3.74 -9.68
C VAL A 166 0.69 -5.04 -10.46
N THR A 167 0.27 -5.04 -11.72
CA THR A 167 0.32 -6.24 -12.58
C THR A 167 1.75 -6.75 -12.73
N GLU A 168 2.72 -5.86 -12.93
CA GLU A 168 4.13 -6.23 -13.01
C GLU A 168 4.64 -6.90 -11.72
N MET A 169 4.36 -6.30 -10.55
CA MET A 169 4.79 -6.85 -9.27
C MET A 169 4.12 -8.20 -8.96
N MET A 170 2.82 -8.33 -9.22
CA MET A 170 2.09 -9.59 -9.06
C MET A 170 2.65 -10.68 -9.97
N GLY A 171 2.92 -10.38 -11.24
CA GLY A 171 3.55 -11.34 -12.16
C GLY A 171 4.92 -11.82 -11.67
N LYS A 172 5.73 -10.90 -11.12
CA LYS A 172 7.02 -11.27 -10.50
C LYS A 172 6.86 -12.09 -9.22
N LEU A 173 5.74 -11.99 -8.51
CA LEU A 173 5.45 -12.80 -7.31
C LEU A 173 4.95 -14.21 -7.64
N THR A 174 4.33 -14.42 -8.81
CA THR A 174 3.81 -15.73 -9.23
C THR A 174 4.72 -16.52 -10.17
N ALA A 175 5.70 -15.88 -10.83
CA ALA A 175 6.67 -16.53 -11.73
C ALA A 175 7.77 -17.31 -10.98
#